data_AF-A0A944RRC4-F1
#
_entry.id   AF-A0A944RRC4-F1
#
_cell.length_a   1.000
_cell.length_b   1.000
_cell.length_c   1.000
_cell.angle_alpha   90.00
_cell.angle_beta   90.00
_cell.angle_gamma   90.00
#
_symmetry.space_group_name_H-M   'P 1'
#
loop_
_entity.id
_entity.type
_entity.pdbx_description
1 polymer ?
#
loop_
_entity_poly.entity_id
_entity_poly.type
_entity_poly.pdbx_seq_one_letter_code
_entity_poly.pdbx_strand_id
1 'polypeptide(L)'
;MSAIKIDETKCKKDGLCVQECPGGIIKQEDKESCPEMIPNGEQVCFLCGHCVAICPHDALHHENIPMEASPPILKELSITREQAVQFVRSRRSIRRYKKKPVEKETIQLLIDNARYAPTGGNSQLLKWTVHTDETKIRAMADLTIDWMRKAVASDSNNTMASYLPMIIDAYDAGVNSITHDAPCIVFASAPGTYDNGMVDLSIALSYFELISVSAGLGTCWLGLISRALKYSEPLKEVVGLPESHTHFYSMVLGYPKIKYHRLPERKPANIFWG
;
A
#
# COMPACT_ATOMS: atom_id res chain seq x y z
N MET A 1 13.13 6.90 31.13
CA MET A 1 11.75 6.62 31.57
C MET A 1 11.24 5.48 30.70
N SER A 2 10.53 4.50 31.26
CA SER A 2 10.01 3.38 30.46
C SER A 2 8.90 3.87 29.53
N ALA A 3 8.95 3.45 28.26
CA ALA A 3 7.94 3.83 27.25
C ALA A 3 6.59 3.13 27.49
N ILE A 4 6.52 2.10 28.32
CA ILE A 4 5.29 1.38 28.69
C ILE A 4 4.91 1.72 30.14
N LYS A 5 3.63 2.02 30.36
CA LYS A 5 3.03 2.24 31.68
C LYS A 5 1.81 1.34 31.83
N ILE A 6 1.67 0.69 32.99
CA ILE A 6 0.52 -0.14 33.31
C ILE A 6 -0.37 0.57 34.33
N ASP A 7 -1.66 0.68 34.04
CA ASP A 7 -2.68 1.02 35.02
C ASP A 7 -2.99 -0.23 35.86
N GLU A 8 -2.39 -0.30 37.05
CA GLU A 8 -2.55 -1.42 37.97
C GLU A 8 -3.99 -1.63 38.45
N THR A 9 -4.83 -0.59 38.39
CA THR A 9 -6.24 -0.70 38.79
C THR A 9 -7.09 -1.44 37.76
N LYS A 10 -6.67 -1.42 36.50
CA LYS A 10 -7.35 -2.07 35.38
C LYS A 10 -6.72 -3.41 35.00
N CYS A 11 -5.41 -3.55 35.18
CA CYS A 11 -4.68 -4.74 34.78
C CYS A 11 -5.23 -5.99 35.49
N LYS A 12 -5.56 -7.03 34.71
CA LYS A 12 -5.99 -8.34 35.23
C LYS A 12 -4.86 -9.37 35.29
N LYS A 13 -3.62 -8.94 35.05
CA LYS A 13 -2.40 -9.78 35.16
C LYS A 13 -2.47 -11.04 34.28
N ASP A 14 -3.19 -10.95 33.17
CA ASP A 14 -3.44 -12.04 32.22
C ASP A 14 -2.21 -12.41 31.35
N GLY A 15 -1.19 -11.55 31.33
CA GLY A 15 0.05 -11.75 30.60
C GLY A 15 -0.10 -11.70 29.08
N LEU A 16 -1.22 -11.22 28.53
CA LEU A 16 -1.43 -11.18 27.07
C LEU A 16 -0.39 -10.31 26.36
N CYS A 17 -0.08 -9.15 26.92
CA CYS A 17 0.95 -8.26 26.38
C CYS A 17 2.36 -8.88 26.39
N VAL A 18 2.66 -9.77 27.35
CA VAL A 18 3.92 -10.52 27.43
C VAL A 18 3.98 -11.56 26.31
N GLN A 19 2.91 -12.34 26.16
CA GLN A 19 2.81 -13.40 25.13
C GLN A 19 2.87 -12.83 23.72
N GLU A 20 2.25 -11.68 23.50
CA GLU A 20 2.12 -11.08 22.17
C GLU A 20 3.35 -10.26 21.78
N CYS A 21 4.19 -9.81 22.72
CA CYS A 21 5.30 -8.92 22.41
C CYS A 21 6.37 -9.60 21.55
N PRO A 22 6.50 -9.27 20.24
CA PRO A 22 7.46 -9.95 19.37
C PRO A 22 8.92 -9.62 19.72
N GLY A 23 9.15 -8.46 20.33
CA GLY A 23 10.48 -8.04 20.79
C GLY A 23 10.87 -8.64 22.14
N GLY A 24 9.97 -9.34 22.84
CA GLY A 24 10.24 -9.90 24.16
C GLY A 24 10.59 -8.87 25.23
N ILE A 25 10.14 -7.61 25.07
CA ILE A 25 10.54 -6.50 25.95
C ILE A 25 9.66 -6.32 27.17
N ILE A 26 8.58 -7.09 27.28
CA ILE A 26 7.64 -7.06 28.40
C ILE A 26 7.79 -8.37 29.14
N LYS A 27 8.03 -8.32 30.44
CA LYS A 27 8.08 -9.48 31.32
C LYS A 27 7.00 -9.39 32.39
N GLN A 28 6.64 -10.53 32.95
CA GLN A 28 5.79 -10.64 34.12
C GLN A 28 6.38 -11.76 34.98
N GLU A 29 6.66 -11.48 36.25
CA GLU A 29 7.40 -12.40 37.12
C GLU A 29 6.55 -13.61 37.52
N ASP A 30 5.27 -13.37 37.82
CA ASP A 30 4.28 -14.37 38.18
C ASP A 30 2.85 -13.91 37.82
N LYS A 31 1.84 -14.75 38.09
CA LYS A 31 0.44 -14.42 37.81
C LYS A 31 -0.14 -13.33 38.72
N GLU A 32 0.56 -12.95 39.78
CA GLU A 32 0.13 -11.97 40.77
C GLU A 32 0.80 -10.59 40.58
N SER A 33 1.77 -10.49 39.69
CA SER A 33 2.47 -9.25 39.34
C SER A 33 1.90 -8.62 38.07
N CYS A 34 1.96 -7.29 37.98
CA CYS A 34 1.68 -6.59 36.74
C CYS A 34 2.85 -6.77 35.77
N PRO A 35 2.60 -6.85 34.44
CA PRO A 35 3.66 -6.83 33.45
C PRO A 35 4.48 -5.54 33.53
N GLU A 36 5.77 -5.63 33.24
CA GLU A 36 6.67 -4.48 33.17
C GLU A 36 7.64 -4.60 31.99
N MET A 37 8.14 -3.46 31.50
CA MET A 37 9.18 -3.47 30.49
C MET A 37 10.51 -3.89 31.10
N ILE A 38 11.28 -4.73 30.40
CA ILE A 38 12.65 -5.06 30.79
C ILE A 38 13.57 -3.82 30.75
N PRO A 39 14.68 -3.79 31.50
CA PRO A 39 15.66 -2.71 31.40
C PRO A 39 16.14 -2.51 29.95
N ASN A 40 16.11 -1.28 29.47
CA ASN A 40 16.47 -0.88 28.10
C ASN A 40 15.60 -1.50 26.99
N GLY A 41 14.42 -2.04 27.31
CA GLY A 41 13.52 -2.64 26.32
C GLY A 41 13.09 -1.67 25.20
N GLU A 42 13.07 -0.38 25.47
CA GLU A 42 12.76 0.66 24.48
C GLU A 42 13.74 0.68 23.29
N GLN A 43 14.99 0.23 23.48
CA GLN A 43 16.02 0.24 22.44
C GLN A 43 15.78 -0.82 21.37
N VAL A 44 15.01 -1.86 21.68
CA VAL A 44 14.68 -2.98 20.78
C VAL A 44 13.18 -3.09 20.52
N CYS A 45 12.40 -2.10 20.97
CA CYS A 45 10.97 -2.01 20.69
C CYS A 45 10.71 -1.69 19.21
N PHE A 46 9.91 -2.51 18.54
CA PHE A 46 9.52 -2.25 17.14
C PHE A 46 8.45 -1.17 16.98
N LEU A 47 7.89 -0.63 18.08
CA LEU A 47 6.77 0.31 18.06
C LEU A 47 5.54 -0.23 17.28
N CYS A 48 5.31 -1.55 17.31
CA CYS A 48 4.25 -2.22 16.56
C CYS A 48 2.85 -2.05 17.15
N GLY A 49 2.74 -1.65 18.43
CA GLY A 49 1.46 -1.41 19.09
C GLY A 49 0.68 -2.67 19.50
N HIS A 50 1.23 -3.87 19.28
CA HIS A 50 0.55 -5.10 19.67
C HIS A 50 0.19 -5.13 21.16
N CYS A 51 1.07 -4.63 22.03
CA CYS A 51 0.82 -4.56 23.47
C CYS A 51 -0.37 -3.68 23.84
N VAL A 52 -0.60 -2.60 23.07
CA VAL A 52 -1.76 -1.71 23.22
C VAL A 52 -3.01 -2.39 22.69
N ALA A 53 -2.94 -2.98 21.49
CA ALA A 53 -4.08 -3.60 20.81
C ALA A 53 -4.60 -4.88 21.49
N ILE A 54 -3.73 -5.65 22.15
CA ILE A 54 -4.10 -6.94 22.74
C ILE A 54 -4.76 -6.82 24.12
N CYS A 55 -4.55 -5.71 24.83
CA CYS A 55 -5.04 -5.54 26.20
C CYS A 55 -6.57 -5.33 26.20
N PRO A 56 -7.37 -6.27 26.75
CA PRO A 56 -8.84 -6.13 26.74
C PRO A 56 -9.36 -5.24 27.89
N HIS A 57 -8.46 -4.61 28.64
CA HIS A 57 -8.76 -3.91 29.88
C HIS A 57 -8.32 -2.44 29.86
N ASP A 58 -7.80 -1.94 28.73
CA ASP A 58 -7.26 -0.58 28.60
C ASP A 58 -6.23 -0.25 29.71
N ALA A 59 -5.44 -1.26 30.08
CA ALA A 59 -4.48 -1.18 31.18
C ALA A 59 -3.06 -0.88 30.71
N LEU A 60 -2.70 -1.21 29.47
CA LEU A 60 -1.36 -0.99 28.94
C LEU A 60 -1.31 0.27 28.08
N HIS A 61 -0.47 1.22 28.48
CA HIS A 61 -0.22 2.46 27.75
C HIS A 61 1.21 2.48 27.21
N HIS A 62 1.37 2.83 25.94
CA HIS A 62 2.67 3.03 25.32
C HIS A 62 2.81 4.49 24.87
N GLU A 63 3.88 5.17 25.28
CA GLU A 63 4.06 6.62 25.08
C GLU A 63 3.96 7.07 23.62
N ASN A 64 4.56 6.29 22.71
CA ASN A 64 4.55 6.57 21.27
C ASN A 64 3.32 5.98 20.51
N ILE A 65 2.39 5.32 21.21
CA ILE A 65 1.22 4.66 20.60
C ILE A 65 -0.01 5.00 21.46
N PRO A 66 -0.54 6.22 21.32
CA PRO A 66 -1.60 6.70 22.19
C PRO A 66 -2.92 5.95 21.96
N MET A 67 -3.66 5.73 23.04
CA MET A 67 -4.95 5.04 23.02
C MET A 67 -5.98 5.78 22.16
N GLU A 68 -5.95 7.11 22.16
CA GLU A 68 -6.85 7.96 21.39
C GLU A 68 -6.66 7.79 19.87
N ALA A 69 -5.45 7.43 19.44
CA ALA A 69 -5.13 7.09 18.05
C ALA A 69 -5.27 5.57 17.77
N SER A 70 -5.62 4.78 18.78
CA SER A 70 -5.75 3.32 18.74
C SER A 70 -7.17 2.90 19.16
N PRO A 71 -8.21 3.30 18.40
CA PRO A 71 -9.60 3.04 18.78
C PRO A 71 -9.90 1.53 18.83
N PRO A 72 -10.91 1.12 19.62
CA PRO A 72 -11.28 -0.30 19.75
C PRO A 72 -11.82 -0.85 18.43
N ILE A 73 -11.66 -2.17 18.25
CA ILE A 73 -12.27 -2.90 17.13
C ILE A 73 -13.78 -2.98 17.36
N LEU A 74 -14.54 -2.35 16.46
CA LEU A 74 -15.99 -2.37 16.45
C LEU A 74 -16.52 -3.65 15.78
N LYS A 75 -17.07 -4.57 16.58
CA LYS A 75 -17.54 -5.88 16.10
C LYS A 75 -18.66 -5.76 15.07
N GLU A 76 -19.50 -4.75 15.20
CA GLU A 76 -20.60 -4.43 14.29
C GLU A 76 -20.15 -4.00 12.89
N LEU A 77 -18.90 -3.56 12.73
CA LEU A 77 -18.31 -3.22 11.44
C LEU A 77 -17.56 -4.39 10.80
N SER A 78 -17.48 -5.54 11.47
CA SER A 78 -16.79 -6.72 10.95
C SER A 78 -17.53 -7.28 9.72
N ILE A 79 -16.80 -7.54 8.65
CA ILE A 79 -17.36 -8.18 7.46
C ILE A 79 -17.43 -9.70 7.63
N THR A 80 -18.54 -10.28 7.17
CA THR A 80 -18.71 -11.74 7.06
C THR A 80 -17.77 -12.32 6.01
N ARG A 81 -17.57 -13.64 6.04
CA ARG A 81 -16.77 -14.36 5.04
C ARG A 81 -17.32 -14.15 3.63
N GLU A 82 -18.63 -14.18 3.47
CA GLU A 82 -19.31 -14.01 2.19
C GLU A 82 -19.08 -12.59 1.63
N GLN A 83 -19.17 -11.58 2.49
CA GLN A 83 -18.84 -10.19 2.13
C GLN A 83 -17.37 -10.05 1.73
N ALA A 84 -16.44 -10.65 2.47
CA ALA A 84 -15.01 -10.62 2.14
C ALA A 84 -14.71 -11.26 0.78
N VAL A 85 -15.31 -12.44 0.50
CA VAL A 85 -15.18 -13.12 -0.80
C VAL A 85 -15.71 -12.25 -1.94
N GLN A 86 -16.89 -11.65 -1.77
CA GLN A 86 -17.47 -10.73 -2.75
C GLN A 86 -16.57 -9.52 -2.98
N PHE A 87 -16.10 -8.89 -1.91
CA PHE A 87 -15.26 -7.69 -1.96
C PHE A 87 -13.97 -7.94 -2.73
N VAL A 88 -13.19 -8.96 -2.33
CA VAL A 88 -11.90 -9.27 -2.97
C VAL A 88 -12.08 -9.73 -4.42
N ARG A 89 -13.12 -10.53 -4.73
CA ARG A 89 -13.35 -11.04 -6.09
C ARG A 89 -13.96 -10.01 -7.04
N SER A 90 -14.67 -9.00 -6.53
CA SER A 90 -15.34 -7.99 -7.35
C SER A 90 -14.39 -6.90 -7.87
N ARG A 91 -13.25 -6.68 -7.20
CA ARG A 91 -12.25 -5.70 -7.60
C ARG A 91 -11.67 -6.02 -8.99
N ARG A 92 -11.61 -5.00 -9.85
CA ARG A 92 -11.07 -5.08 -11.22
C ARG A 92 -10.11 -3.93 -11.50
N SER A 93 -9.14 -4.17 -12.38
CA SER A 93 -8.34 -3.10 -12.97
C SER A 93 -9.21 -2.20 -13.84
N ILE A 94 -9.39 -0.95 -13.42
CA ILE A 94 -10.20 0.05 -14.13
C ILE A 94 -9.33 0.78 -15.13
N ARG A 95 -9.80 0.87 -16.38
CA ARG A 95 -9.04 1.46 -17.50
C ARG A 95 -9.87 2.45 -18.33
N ARG A 96 -11.01 2.87 -17.76
CA ARG A 96 -11.95 3.82 -18.36
C ARG A 96 -12.52 4.66 -17.23
N TYR A 97 -12.09 5.91 -17.16
CA TYR A 97 -12.41 6.82 -16.09
C TYR A 97 -13.40 7.89 -16.54
N LYS A 98 -14.18 8.42 -15.59
CA LYS A 98 -14.89 9.69 -15.78
C LYS A 98 -13.88 10.84 -15.69
N LYS A 99 -14.17 11.97 -16.34
CA LYS A 99 -13.39 13.21 -16.21
C LYS A 99 -13.54 13.89 -14.83
N LYS A 100 -14.33 13.30 -13.93
CA LYS A 100 -14.55 13.85 -12.58
C LYS A 100 -13.22 13.77 -11.80
N PRO A 101 -12.70 14.88 -11.26
CA PRO A 101 -11.51 14.83 -10.41
C PRO A 101 -11.78 14.04 -9.13
N VAL A 102 -10.72 13.57 -8.49
CA VAL A 102 -10.78 12.95 -7.16
C VAL A 102 -10.30 13.99 -6.16
N GLU A 103 -11.11 14.27 -5.14
CA GLU A 103 -10.78 15.27 -4.12
C GLU A 103 -9.53 14.87 -3.34
N LYS A 104 -8.71 15.87 -2.98
CA LYS A 104 -7.45 15.66 -2.25
C LYS A 104 -7.68 14.94 -0.93
N GLU A 105 -8.76 15.29 -0.22
CA GLU A 105 -9.14 14.72 1.06
C GLU A 105 -9.51 13.24 0.92
N THR A 106 -10.14 12.87 -0.20
CA THR A 106 -10.42 11.46 -0.51
C THR A 106 -9.14 10.70 -0.76
N ILE A 107 -8.20 11.27 -1.54
CA ILE A 107 -6.91 10.62 -1.81
C ILE A 107 -6.11 10.43 -0.51
N GLN A 108 -6.06 11.48 0.34
CA GLN A 108 -5.40 11.44 1.63
C GLN A 108 -5.99 10.35 2.52
N LEU A 109 -7.32 10.28 2.65
CA LEU A 109 -7.99 9.24 3.42
C LEU A 109 -7.65 7.83 2.94
N LEU A 110 -7.61 7.60 1.62
CA LEU A 110 -7.25 6.30 1.06
C LEU A 110 -5.80 5.92 1.39
N ILE A 111 -4.86 6.88 1.31
CA ILE A 111 -3.46 6.67 1.66
C ILE A 111 -3.28 6.45 3.17
N ASP A 112 -4.00 7.20 4.00
CA ASP A 112 -3.98 7.07 5.46
C ASP A 112 -4.49 5.70 5.93
N ASN A 113 -5.41 5.08 5.18
CA ASN A 113 -5.81 3.70 5.43
C ASN A 113 -4.81 2.70 4.83
N ALA A 114 -4.24 2.99 3.66
CA ALA A 114 -3.26 2.11 3.02
C ALA A 114 -1.94 1.98 3.81
N ARG A 115 -1.52 3.00 4.56
CA ARG A 115 -0.33 2.96 5.42
C ARG A 115 -0.42 1.99 6.61
N TYR A 116 -1.60 1.42 6.89
CA TYR A 116 -1.77 0.33 7.86
C TYR A 116 -1.40 -1.04 7.29
N ALA A 117 -0.97 -1.12 6.02
CA ALA A 117 -0.33 -2.32 5.50
C ALA A 117 0.90 -2.70 6.34
N PRO A 118 1.14 -4.01 6.56
CA PRO A 118 2.31 -4.46 7.32
C PRO A 118 3.61 -4.09 6.58
N THR A 119 4.64 -3.78 7.36
CA THR A 119 6.01 -3.55 6.89
C THR A 119 7.01 -4.37 7.68
N GLY A 120 8.10 -4.79 7.04
CA GLY A 120 9.11 -5.62 7.68
C GLY A 120 9.73 -4.93 8.90
N GLY A 121 9.55 -5.49 10.10
CA GLY A 121 10.02 -4.91 11.36
C GLY A 121 9.30 -3.61 11.75
N ASN A 122 8.10 -3.36 11.23
CA ASN A 122 7.35 -2.11 11.40
C ASN A 122 8.12 -0.86 10.92
N SER A 123 8.94 -1.01 9.87
CA SER A 123 9.82 0.04 9.36
C SER A 123 9.09 1.31 8.89
N GLN A 124 7.88 1.15 8.32
CA GLN A 124 7.05 2.23 7.80
C GLN A 124 7.79 3.22 6.86
N LEU A 125 8.77 2.73 6.09
CA LEU A 125 9.66 3.56 5.25
C LEU A 125 9.05 4.05 3.93
N LEU A 126 7.76 3.75 3.69
CA LEU A 126 7.10 4.09 2.43
C LEU A 126 6.82 5.60 2.32
N LYS A 127 6.98 6.14 1.11
CA LYS A 127 6.52 7.48 0.74
C LYS A 127 5.56 7.41 -0.45
N TRP A 128 4.60 8.33 -0.43
CA TRP A 128 3.58 8.46 -1.47
C TRP A 128 3.78 9.75 -2.25
N THR A 129 3.86 9.65 -3.58
CA THR A 129 3.89 10.80 -4.49
C THR A 129 2.61 10.78 -5.33
N VAL A 130 1.84 11.86 -5.28
CA VAL A 130 0.51 11.96 -5.91
C VAL A 130 0.52 13.08 -6.93
N HIS A 131 0.01 12.80 -8.14
CA HIS A 131 -0.22 13.80 -9.16
C HIS A 131 -1.67 13.79 -9.60
N THR A 132 -2.32 14.95 -9.57
CA THR A 132 -3.70 15.20 -10.04
C THR A 132 -3.76 16.21 -11.20
N ASP A 133 -2.61 16.76 -11.60
CA ASP A 133 -2.49 17.65 -12.75
C ASP A 133 -2.52 16.82 -14.05
N GLU A 134 -3.56 17.03 -14.87
CA GLU A 134 -3.77 16.29 -16.11
C GLU A 134 -2.60 16.46 -17.10
N THR A 135 -1.99 17.64 -17.17
CA THR A 135 -0.86 17.93 -18.05
C THR A 135 0.37 17.12 -17.63
N LYS A 136 0.67 17.06 -16.33
CA LYS A 136 1.76 16.24 -15.80
C LYS A 136 1.52 14.75 -16.00
N ILE A 137 0.30 14.28 -15.73
CA ILE A 137 -0.09 12.87 -15.96
C ILE A 137 0.07 12.51 -17.44
N ARG A 138 -0.31 13.41 -18.34
CA ARG A 138 -0.14 13.23 -19.78
C ARG A 138 1.33 13.19 -20.18
N ALA A 139 2.15 14.10 -19.65
CA ALA A 139 3.60 14.10 -19.88
C ALA A 139 4.26 12.78 -19.44
N MET A 140 3.82 12.18 -18.31
CA MET A 140 4.32 10.86 -17.90
C MET A 140 3.99 9.77 -18.91
N ALA A 141 2.80 9.84 -19.53
CA ALA A 141 2.41 8.90 -20.58
C ALA A 141 3.26 9.10 -21.85
N ASP A 142 3.44 10.34 -22.29
CA ASP A 142 4.24 10.69 -23.47
C ASP A 142 5.70 10.22 -23.29
N LEU A 143 6.32 10.53 -22.15
CA LEU A 143 7.70 10.12 -21.83
C LEU A 143 7.87 8.59 -21.70
N THR A 144 6.81 7.89 -21.30
CA THR A 144 6.79 6.42 -21.28
C THR A 144 6.79 5.86 -22.71
N ILE A 145 6.03 6.47 -23.62
CA ILE A 145 6.02 6.09 -25.04
C ILE A 145 7.35 6.41 -25.72
N ASP A 146 7.95 7.55 -25.42
CA ASP A 146 9.29 7.91 -25.93
C ASP A 146 10.35 6.88 -25.52
N TRP A 147 10.31 6.43 -24.26
CA TRP A 147 11.17 5.35 -23.80
C TRP A 147 10.90 4.04 -24.57
N MET A 148 9.63 3.69 -24.82
CA MET A 148 9.30 2.48 -25.59
C MET A 148 9.83 2.53 -27.02
N ARG A 149 9.70 3.68 -27.70
CA ARG A 149 10.24 3.88 -29.06
C ARG A 149 11.75 3.66 -29.08
N LYS A 150 12.47 4.24 -28.12
CA LYS A 150 13.92 4.03 -27.97
C LYS A 150 14.26 2.56 -27.73
N ALA A 151 13.51 1.89 -26.85
CA ALA A 151 13.72 0.48 -26.52
C ALA A 151 13.50 -0.47 -27.71
N VAL A 152 12.50 -0.18 -28.56
CA VAL A 152 12.25 -0.94 -29.80
C VAL A 152 13.38 -0.72 -30.81
N ALA A 153 13.89 0.51 -30.93
CA ALA A 153 14.99 0.82 -31.85
C ALA A 153 16.34 0.20 -31.43
N SER A 154 16.56 -0.03 -30.13
CA SER A 154 17.84 -0.48 -29.59
C SER A 154 18.04 -2.00 -29.48
N ASP A 155 16.98 -2.80 -29.59
CA ASP A 155 17.05 -4.26 -29.35
C ASP A 155 16.17 -5.04 -30.32
N SER A 156 16.79 -5.59 -31.38
CA SER A 156 16.14 -6.43 -32.39
C SER A 156 15.77 -7.83 -31.90
N ASN A 157 16.24 -8.25 -30.71
CA ASN A 157 15.97 -9.56 -30.09
C ASN A 157 15.09 -9.44 -28.83
N ASN A 158 14.41 -8.30 -28.66
CA ASN A 158 13.60 -8.02 -27.48
C ASN A 158 12.47 -9.07 -27.32
N THR A 159 12.42 -9.75 -26.18
CA THR A 159 11.36 -10.73 -25.84
C THR A 159 9.95 -10.12 -25.75
N MET A 160 9.85 -8.79 -25.83
CA MET A 160 8.60 -8.02 -25.90
C MET A 160 8.35 -7.39 -27.29
N ALA A 161 9.08 -7.82 -28.32
CA ALA A 161 9.08 -7.20 -29.66
C ALA A 161 7.69 -7.05 -30.31
N SER A 162 6.69 -7.87 -29.94
CA SER A 162 5.31 -7.71 -30.43
C SER A 162 4.41 -6.83 -29.56
N TYR A 163 4.77 -6.62 -28.29
CA TYR A 163 3.92 -5.92 -27.31
C TYR A 163 4.14 -4.41 -27.29
N LEU A 164 5.38 -3.94 -27.39
CA LEU A 164 5.69 -2.51 -27.36
C LEU A 164 5.20 -1.76 -28.62
N PRO A 165 5.42 -2.27 -29.85
CA PRO A 165 4.90 -1.61 -31.05
C PRO A 165 3.37 -1.46 -31.02
N MET A 166 2.64 -2.50 -30.58
CA MET A 166 1.18 -2.44 -30.42
C MET A 166 0.72 -1.30 -29.51
N ILE A 167 1.42 -1.05 -28.40
CA ILE A 167 1.11 0.03 -27.48
C ILE A 167 1.41 1.40 -28.10
N ILE A 168 2.55 1.52 -28.81
CA ILE A 168 2.94 2.75 -29.51
C ILE A 168 1.91 3.10 -30.58
N ASP A 169 1.55 2.15 -31.44
CA ASP A 169 0.56 2.34 -32.51
C ASP A 169 -0.81 2.74 -31.95
N ALA A 170 -1.24 2.09 -30.86
CA ALA A 170 -2.48 2.45 -30.18
C ALA A 170 -2.42 3.87 -29.62
N TYR A 171 -1.30 4.28 -29.05
CA TYR A 171 -1.10 5.62 -28.50
C TYR A 171 -1.14 6.69 -29.59
N ASP A 172 -0.48 6.44 -30.73
CA ASP A 172 -0.48 7.32 -31.91
C ASP A 172 -1.88 7.45 -32.52
N ALA A 173 -2.68 6.39 -32.43
CA ALA A 173 -4.10 6.41 -32.78
C ALA A 173 -5.00 7.09 -31.72
N GLY A 174 -4.42 7.69 -30.67
CA GLY A 174 -5.14 8.41 -29.61
C GLY A 174 -5.65 7.54 -28.45
N VAL A 175 -5.25 6.26 -28.37
CA VAL A 175 -5.62 5.37 -27.27
C VAL A 175 -4.54 5.39 -26.20
N ASN A 176 -4.78 6.14 -25.13
CA ASN A 176 -3.88 6.19 -23.98
C ASN A 176 -4.01 4.92 -23.12
N SER A 177 -3.25 3.88 -23.44
CA SER A 177 -3.14 2.68 -22.61
C SER A 177 -2.12 2.80 -21.47
N ILE A 178 -1.41 3.93 -21.36
CA ILE A 178 -0.37 4.13 -20.36
C ILE A 178 -0.95 4.60 -19.03
N THR A 179 -1.78 5.64 -19.04
CA THR A 179 -2.47 6.17 -17.84
C THR A 179 -3.99 6.05 -17.92
N HIS A 180 -4.55 5.57 -19.04
CA HIS A 180 -5.99 5.39 -19.21
C HIS A 180 -6.82 6.67 -19.05
N ASP A 181 -6.19 7.84 -19.25
CA ASP A 181 -6.77 9.17 -19.04
C ASP A 181 -7.39 9.32 -17.64
N ALA A 182 -6.77 8.68 -16.64
CA ALA A 182 -7.22 8.78 -15.27
C ALA A 182 -6.91 10.17 -14.68
N PRO A 183 -7.78 10.69 -13.80
CA PRO A 183 -7.60 12.03 -13.20
C PRO A 183 -6.52 12.08 -12.11
N CYS A 184 -5.98 10.94 -11.70
CA CYS A 184 -4.99 10.84 -10.63
C CYS A 184 -4.04 9.66 -10.86
N ILE A 185 -2.77 9.87 -10.57
CA ILE A 185 -1.74 8.83 -10.47
C ILE A 185 -1.04 8.93 -9.11
N VAL A 186 -0.82 7.77 -8.50
CA VAL A 186 -0.20 7.61 -7.19
C VAL A 186 1.00 6.69 -7.34
N PHE A 187 2.13 7.10 -6.77
CA PHE A 187 3.35 6.31 -6.65
C PHE A 187 3.59 5.97 -5.19
N ALA A 188 3.81 4.70 -4.87
CA ALA A 188 4.41 4.30 -3.61
C ALA A 188 5.89 3.99 -3.86
N SER A 189 6.76 4.44 -2.95
CA SER A 189 8.21 4.29 -3.09
C SER A 189 8.92 4.08 -1.75
N ALA A 190 10.08 3.44 -1.77
CA ALA A 190 10.91 3.19 -0.59
C ALA A 190 12.40 3.30 -0.94
N PRO A 191 13.29 3.58 0.04
CA PRO A 191 14.73 3.62 -0.17
C PRO A 191 15.26 2.32 -0.77
N GLY A 192 16.21 2.43 -1.70
CA GLY A 192 16.83 1.27 -2.37
C GLY A 192 17.72 0.42 -1.47
N THR A 193 18.11 0.95 -0.31
CA THR A 193 18.86 0.22 0.73
C THR A 193 17.95 -0.60 1.65
N TYR A 194 16.64 -0.58 1.42
CA TYR A 194 15.68 -1.33 2.22
C TYR A 194 15.18 -2.57 1.46
N ASP A 195 15.73 -3.73 1.80
CA ASP A 195 15.51 -4.99 1.06
C ASP A 195 14.02 -5.38 0.91
N ASN A 196 13.18 -5.06 1.89
CA ASN A 196 11.74 -5.35 1.84
C ASN A 196 10.92 -4.29 1.10
N GLY A 197 11.54 -3.22 0.59
CA GLY A 197 10.83 -2.05 0.07
C GLY A 197 9.83 -2.38 -1.04
N MET A 198 10.18 -3.28 -1.98
CA MET A 198 9.25 -3.71 -3.02
C MET A 198 8.08 -4.56 -2.49
N VAL A 199 8.31 -5.39 -1.47
CA VAL A 199 7.26 -6.22 -0.86
C VAL A 199 6.27 -5.31 -0.14
N ASP A 200 6.79 -4.45 0.75
CA ASP A 200 5.99 -3.55 1.58
C ASP A 200 5.15 -2.60 0.73
N LEU A 201 5.74 -1.97 -0.29
CA LEU A 201 4.96 -1.08 -1.18
C LEU A 201 3.92 -1.84 -2.00
N SER A 202 4.15 -3.11 -2.35
CA SER A 202 3.16 -3.92 -3.07
C SER A 202 1.98 -4.27 -2.18
N ILE A 203 2.20 -4.53 -0.89
CA ILE A 203 1.12 -4.76 0.08
C ILE A 203 0.35 -3.46 0.33
N ALA A 204 1.05 -2.33 0.52
CA ALA A 204 0.43 -1.02 0.71
C ALA A 204 -0.43 -0.60 -0.50
N LEU A 205 0.06 -0.81 -1.72
CA LEU A 205 -0.72 -0.59 -2.93
C LEU A 205 -1.91 -1.56 -3.05
N SER A 206 -1.78 -2.80 -2.56
CA SER A 206 -2.90 -3.74 -2.48
C SER A 206 -4.00 -3.26 -1.51
N TYR A 207 -3.62 -2.69 -0.37
CA TYR A 207 -4.57 -2.05 0.55
C TYR A 207 -5.23 -0.84 -0.12
N PHE A 208 -4.43 0.03 -0.76
CA PHE A 208 -4.92 1.20 -1.48
C PHE A 208 -5.94 0.84 -2.56
N GLU A 209 -5.69 -0.20 -3.39
CA GLU A 209 -6.68 -0.62 -4.40
C GLU A 209 -7.97 -1.18 -3.79
N LEU A 210 -7.89 -1.90 -2.67
CA LEU A 210 -9.07 -2.48 -2.02
C LEU A 210 -9.91 -1.38 -1.37
N ILE A 211 -9.30 -0.50 -0.57
CA ILE A 211 -10.02 0.59 0.08
C ILE A 211 -10.57 1.61 -0.93
N SER A 212 -9.94 1.77 -2.10
CA SER A 212 -10.49 2.60 -3.19
C SER A 212 -11.87 2.12 -3.66
N VAL A 213 -12.15 0.81 -3.62
CA VAL A 213 -13.45 0.26 -4.02
C VAL A 213 -14.57 0.74 -3.09
N SER A 214 -14.32 0.85 -1.79
CA SER A 214 -15.34 1.32 -0.82
C SER A 214 -15.70 2.80 -1.04
N ALA A 215 -14.78 3.59 -1.58
CA ALA A 215 -14.99 4.98 -1.98
C ALA A 215 -15.65 5.12 -3.38
N GLY A 216 -16.04 4.03 -4.03
CA GLY A 216 -16.60 4.04 -5.39
C GLY A 216 -15.58 4.39 -6.48
N LEU A 217 -14.29 4.32 -6.15
CA LEU A 217 -13.17 4.56 -7.04
C LEU A 217 -12.61 3.24 -7.57
N GLY A 218 -11.78 3.35 -8.60
CA GLY A 218 -11.12 2.23 -9.21
C GLY A 218 -9.67 2.53 -9.54
N THR A 219 -8.84 1.50 -9.53
CA THR A 219 -7.41 1.61 -9.79
C THR A 219 -6.93 0.70 -10.90
N CYS A 220 -5.75 0.98 -11.44
CA CYS A 220 -5.00 0.05 -12.26
C CYS A 220 -3.51 0.20 -11.99
N TRP A 221 -2.83 -0.92 -11.76
CA TRP A 221 -1.38 -1.03 -11.65
C TRP A 221 -0.72 -0.67 -13.00
N LEU A 222 0.31 0.17 -12.98
CA LEU A 222 0.95 0.74 -14.19
C LEU A 222 2.37 0.22 -14.39
N GLY A 223 2.49 -1.06 -14.75
CA GLY A 223 3.80 -1.70 -14.96
C GLY A 223 4.65 -1.07 -16.06
N LEU A 224 4.03 -0.43 -17.06
CA LEU A 224 4.76 0.23 -18.15
C LEU A 224 5.48 1.50 -17.67
N ILE A 225 4.80 2.34 -16.88
CA ILE A 225 5.41 3.52 -16.25
C ILE A 225 6.50 3.07 -15.27
N SER A 226 6.23 2.09 -14.42
CA SER A 226 7.22 1.57 -13.47
C SER A 226 8.44 0.96 -14.15
N ARG A 227 8.30 0.43 -15.37
CA ARG A 227 9.45 -0.02 -16.16
C ARG A 227 10.21 1.16 -16.78
N ALA A 228 9.51 2.10 -17.41
CA ALA A 228 10.12 3.26 -18.05
C ALA A 228 10.90 4.14 -17.05
N LEU A 229 10.39 4.30 -15.82
CA LEU A 229 11.04 5.06 -14.75
C LEU A 229 12.45 4.57 -14.41
N LYS A 230 12.77 3.29 -14.68
CA LYS A 230 14.12 2.76 -14.44
C LYS A 230 15.17 3.30 -15.43
N TYR A 231 14.72 3.80 -16.59
CA TYR A 231 15.60 4.09 -17.72
C TYR A 231 15.41 5.50 -18.30
N SER A 232 14.31 6.18 -18.01
CA SER A 232 14.00 7.51 -18.55
C SER A 232 14.22 8.59 -17.49
N GLU A 233 15.35 9.31 -17.60
CA GLU A 233 15.65 10.43 -16.69
C GLU A 233 14.60 11.54 -16.73
N PRO A 234 14.11 11.99 -17.91
CA PRO A 234 13.03 12.98 -17.96
C PRO A 234 11.76 12.50 -17.25
N LEU A 235 11.45 11.20 -17.29
CA LEU A 235 10.30 10.66 -16.58
C LEU A 235 10.51 10.67 -15.05
N LYS A 236 11.74 10.40 -14.58
CA LYS A 236 12.07 10.51 -13.14
C LYS A 236 11.89 11.94 -12.65
N GLU A 237 12.36 12.93 -13.41
CA GLU A 237 12.21 14.35 -13.10
C GLU A 237 10.74 14.76 -13.00
N VAL A 238 9.90 14.37 -13.98
CA VAL A 238 8.47 14.70 -13.99
C VAL A 238 7.71 14.02 -12.84
N VAL A 239 8.06 12.78 -12.49
CA VAL A 239 7.44 12.07 -11.36
C VAL A 239 7.91 12.63 -10.02
N GLY A 240 9.19 12.99 -9.88
CA GLY A 240 9.73 13.61 -8.67
C GLY A 240 9.78 12.68 -7.46
N LEU A 241 10.22 11.43 -7.65
CA LEU A 241 10.52 10.54 -6.51
C LEU A 241 11.82 10.98 -5.82
N PRO A 242 11.98 10.73 -4.51
CA PRO A 242 13.27 10.94 -3.85
C PRO A 242 14.38 10.12 -4.53
N GLU A 243 15.57 10.68 -4.71
CA GLU A 243 16.67 10.02 -5.44
C GLU A 243 17.08 8.68 -4.83
N SER A 244 17.05 8.56 -3.51
CA SER A 244 17.39 7.32 -2.81
C SER A 244 16.33 6.22 -2.97
N HIS A 245 15.14 6.53 -3.52
CA HIS A 245 14.04 5.59 -3.63
C HIS A 245 14.06 4.83 -4.96
N THR A 246 14.77 3.70 -4.99
CA THR A 246 14.84 2.83 -6.18
C THR A 246 13.79 1.71 -6.17
N HIS A 247 13.07 1.53 -5.07
CA HIS A 247 11.86 0.71 -5.01
C HIS A 247 10.65 1.60 -5.24
N PHE A 248 9.88 1.33 -6.30
CA PHE A 248 8.67 2.09 -6.59
C PHE A 248 7.69 1.31 -7.46
N TYR A 249 6.41 1.62 -7.32
CA TYR A 249 5.37 1.20 -8.26
C TYR A 249 4.25 2.24 -8.30
N SER A 250 3.49 2.27 -9.40
CA SER A 250 2.43 3.26 -9.61
C SER A 250 1.07 2.66 -9.93
N MET A 251 0.03 3.41 -9.55
CA MET A 251 -1.37 3.15 -9.87
C MET A 251 -2.05 4.41 -10.35
N VAL A 252 -2.97 4.27 -11.29
CA VAL A 252 -3.98 5.32 -11.53
C VAL A 252 -5.17 5.16 -10.59
N LEU A 253 -5.86 6.26 -10.30
CA LEU A 253 -7.07 6.33 -9.47
C LEU A 253 -8.13 7.20 -10.17
N GLY A 254 -9.40 6.79 -10.10
CA GLY A 254 -10.51 7.63 -10.54
C GLY A 254 -11.85 6.93 -10.49
N TYR A 255 -12.91 7.67 -10.82
CA TYR A 255 -14.26 7.12 -10.88
C TYR A 255 -14.44 6.25 -12.14
N PRO A 256 -14.84 4.98 -12.02
CA PRO A 256 -15.08 4.12 -13.17
C PRO A 256 -16.18 4.70 -14.07
N LYS A 257 -15.94 4.74 -15.38
CA LYS A 257 -16.96 5.11 -16.39
C LYS A 257 -17.96 3.98 -16.63
N ILE A 258 -17.53 2.74 -16.39
CA ILE A 258 -18.29 1.51 -16.64
C ILE A 258 -18.47 0.70 -15.35
N LYS A 259 -19.53 -0.11 -15.29
CA LYS A 259 -19.83 -1.00 -14.17
C LYS A 259 -19.64 -2.47 -14.58
N TYR A 260 -19.18 -3.29 -13.64
CA TYR A 260 -19.11 -4.74 -13.81
C TYR A 260 -20.27 -5.40 -13.07
N HIS A 261 -20.85 -6.43 -13.67
CA HIS A 261 -22.05 -7.09 -13.15
C HIS A 261 -21.81 -8.54 -12.69
N ARG A 262 -20.60 -9.06 -12.86
CA ARG A 262 -20.26 -10.46 -12.57
C ARG A 262 -18.87 -10.56 -11.97
N LEU A 263 -18.66 -11.57 -11.12
CA LEU A 263 -17.35 -11.99 -10.66
C LEU A 263 -16.73 -12.91 -11.72
N PRO A 264 -15.68 -12.48 -12.44
CA PRO A 264 -15.01 -13.37 -13.39
C PRO A 264 -14.24 -14.47 -12.66
N GLU A 265 -14.24 -15.67 -13.21
CA GLU A 265 -13.43 -16.77 -12.70
C GLU A 265 -11.93 -16.53 -12.95
N ARG A 266 -11.11 -17.11 -12.07
CA ARG A 266 -9.64 -17.18 -12.20
C ARG A 266 -9.26 -18.64 -12.44
N LYS A 267 -8.05 -18.88 -12.96
CA LYS A 267 -7.50 -20.25 -13.03
C LYS A 267 -7.50 -20.85 -11.61
N PRO A 268 -7.75 -22.17 -11.46
CA PRO A 268 -7.63 -22.83 -10.18
C PRO A 268 -6.27 -22.56 -9.52
N ALA A 269 -6.25 -22.47 -8.18
CA ALA A 269 -5.01 -22.33 -7.44
C ALA A 269 -4.16 -23.60 -7.61
N ASN A 270 -2.88 -23.44 -7.95
CA ASN A 270 -1.93 -24.54 -7.95
C ASN A 270 -1.32 -24.65 -6.54
N ILE A 271 -1.77 -25.62 -5.77
CA ILE A 271 -1.39 -25.80 -4.35
C ILE A 271 -0.55 -27.07 -4.23
N PHE A 272 0.67 -26.91 -3.73
CA PHE A 272 1.54 -28.01 -3.33
C PHE A 272 1.45 -28.17 -1.81
N TRP A 273 0.85 -29.28 -1.37
CA TRP A 273 0.85 -29.68 0.04
C TRP A 273 2.13 -30.46 0.30
N GLY A 274 3.01 -29.90 1.13
CA GLY A 274 4.18 -30.58 1.67
C GLY A 274 3.83 -31.42 2.90
#